data_AF-A0A8J8JCW8-F1
#
_entry.id   AF-A0A8J8JCW8-F1
#
_cell.length_a   1.000
_cell.length_b   1.000
_cell.length_c   1.000
_cell.angle_alpha   90.00
_cell.angle_beta   90.00
_cell.angle_gamma   90.00
#
_symmetry.space_group_name_H-M   'P 1'
#
loop_
_entity.id
_entity.type
_entity.pdbx_description
1 polymer ?
#
loop_
_entity_poly.entity_id
_entity_poly.type
_entity_poly.pdbx_seq_one_letter_code
_entity_poly.pdbx_strand_id
1 'polypeptide(L)'
;MGLMTVVCNELKSFSIKRFCNKIAHLARESGGYFEPISEEFLNAYYELVEIPRINGTLPEGEYRQKGNAFRDFISELIFVRSGSQYRLMDRRVRGYTEQNHDVDLAYVRGETLLVAGEVKMTGSPAHRRGNYIQRERKTQSDLDKRLKEVKFTAVDLKLYYTPNRTMAKIVSKEGLLSTHYPAWWDEWIRSSIPGFYSFWASRLASGQRKGDKVTNADNPRLLIEKFDKLRKYNNAVGVFMFREKGGKYVPFGEEEIKGLNLGIDNAIDDLIRFLDSRVSAF
;
A
#
# COMPACT_ATOMS: atom_id res chain seq x y z
N MET A 1 11.88 10.80 -27.71
CA MET A 1 13.04 10.65 -26.80
C MET A 1 12.48 10.46 -25.41
N GLY A 2 12.42 9.21 -24.95
CA GLY A 2 11.69 8.82 -23.75
C GLY A 2 12.39 9.31 -22.49
N LEU A 3 11.67 10.08 -21.66
CA LEU A 3 12.02 10.30 -20.27
C LEU A 3 12.15 8.92 -19.60
N MET A 4 13.37 8.40 -19.47
CA MET A 4 13.64 7.31 -18.53
C MET A 4 13.31 7.86 -17.15
N THR A 5 12.09 7.57 -16.68
CA THR A 5 11.61 7.98 -15.36
C THR A 5 12.55 7.44 -14.29
N VAL A 6 12.88 8.30 -13.34
CA VAL A 6 13.79 8.11 -12.20
C VAL A 6 13.14 7.15 -11.19
N VAL A 7 12.93 5.90 -11.59
CA VAL A 7 12.41 4.83 -10.73
C VAL A 7 13.62 4.10 -10.16
N CYS A 8 13.64 3.82 -8.85
CA CYS A 8 14.67 3.00 -8.19
C CYS A 8 16.08 3.61 -7.97
N ASN A 9 16.36 4.84 -8.42
CA ASN A 9 17.72 5.42 -8.38
C ASN A 9 18.23 5.73 -6.96
N GLU A 10 17.34 6.05 -6.03
CA GLU A 10 17.68 6.42 -4.65
C GLU A 10 17.95 5.22 -3.72
N LEU A 11 17.65 4.01 -4.20
CA LEU A 11 17.92 2.78 -3.45
C LEU A 11 19.45 2.62 -3.31
N LYS A 12 19.92 2.03 -2.21
CA LYS A 12 21.36 1.81 -1.99
C LYS A 12 21.77 0.36 -2.25
N SER A 13 20.87 -0.57 -1.95
CA SER A 13 21.14 -2.00 -2.07
C SER A 13 21.06 -2.47 -3.52
N PHE A 14 22.09 -3.18 -3.99
CA PHE A 14 22.11 -3.76 -5.34
C PHE A 14 20.95 -4.73 -5.57
N SER A 15 20.66 -5.60 -4.60
CA SER A 15 19.56 -6.56 -4.66
C SER A 15 18.19 -5.87 -4.76
N ILE A 16 17.96 -4.84 -3.92
CA ILE A 16 16.71 -4.07 -3.96
C ILE A 16 16.60 -3.27 -5.25
N LYS A 17 17.68 -2.69 -5.79
CA LYS A 17 17.69 -2.02 -7.10
C LYS A 17 17.27 -2.97 -8.22
N ARG A 18 17.86 -4.17 -8.26
CA ARG A 18 17.50 -5.18 -9.26
C ARG A 18 16.03 -5.58 -9.15
N PHE A 19 15.54 -5.80 -7.94
CA PHE A 19 14.13 -6.07 -7.68
C PHE A 19 13.24 -4.94 -8.19
N CYS A 20 13.52 -3.70 -7.78
CA CYS A 20 12.76 -2.52 -8.16
C CYS A 20 12.73 -2.31 -9.69
N ASN A 21 13.87 -2.44 -10.37
CA ASN A 21 13.93 -2.33 -11.83
C ASN A 21 13.11 -3.42 -12.53
N LYS A 22 13.16 -4.66 -12.01
CA LYS A 22 12.40 -5.78 -12.56
C LYS A 22 10.89 -5.54 -12.44
N ILE A 23 10.40 -5.14 -11.27
CA ILE A 23 8.96 -4.90 -11.07
C ILE A 23 8.47 -3.64 -11.79
N ALA A 24 9.29 -2.60 -11.92
CA ALA A 24 8.97 -1.44 -12.74
C ALA A 24 8.83 -1.80 -14.23
N HIS A 25 9.64 -2.73 -14.72
CA HIS A 25 9.49 -3.27 -16.07
C HIS A 25 8.17 -4.05 -16.22
N LEU A 26 7.85 -4.95 -15.27
CA LEU A 26 6.58 -5.68 -15.26
C LEU A 26 5.37 -4.74 -15.28
N ALA A 27 5.39 -3.65 -14.50
CA ALA A 27 4.32 -2.65 -14.51
C ALA A 27 4.08 -2.03 -15.90
N ARG A 28 5.14 -1.84 -16.70
CA ARG A 28 5.04 -1.29 -18.05
C ARG A 28 4.52 -2.33 -19.03
N GLU A 29 5.01 -3.57 -18.93
CA GLU A 29 4.56 -4.68 -19.78
C GLU A 29 3.09 -5.01 -19.56
N SER A 30 2.58 -4.86 -18.33
CA SER A 30 1.19 -5.12 -18.00
C SER A 30 0.23 -3.96 -18.29
N GLY A 31 0.72 -2.83 -18.81
CA GLY A 31 -0.10 -1.63 -18.99
C GLY A 31 -0.56 -1.00 -17.66
N GLY A 32 0.18 -1.21 -16.57
CA GLY A 32 -0.13 -0.66 -15.25
C GLY A 32 -1.11 -1.49 -14.43
N TYR A 33 -1.34 -2.76 -14.79
CA TYR A 33 -2.16 -3.71 -14.04
C TYR A 33 -1.30 -4.64 -13.19
N PHE A 34 -1.71 -4.91 -11.95
CA PHE A 34 -0.99 -5.76 -11.02
C PHE A 34 -1.40 -7.24 -11.10
N GLU A 35 -2.71 -7.53 -11.16
CA GLU A 35 -3.26 -8.90 -11.14
C GLU A 35 -2.56 -9.82 -12.17
N PRO A 36 -2.32 -9.40 -13.44
CA PRO A 36 -1.68 -10.26 -14.44
C PRO A 36 -0.20 -10.55 -14.21
N ILE A 37 0.49 -9.78 -13.37
CA ILE A 37 1.94 -9.89 -13.11
C ILE A 37 2.26 -10.29 -11.65
N SER A 38 1.24 -10.71 -10.91
CA SER A 38 1.36 -10.96 -9.47
C SER A 38 2.31 -12.12 -9.16
N GLU A 39 2.33 -13.16 -10.00
CA GLU A 39 3.26 -14.30 -9.87
C GLU A 39 4.70 -13.89 -10.20
N GLU A 40 4.92 -13.14 -11.27
CA GLU A 40 6.23 -12.63 -11.68
C GLU A 40 6.80 -11.65 -10.65
N PHE A 41 5.94 -10.82 -10.06
CA PHE A 41 6.28 -9.97 -8.93
C PHE A 41 6.78 -10.81 -7.75
N LEU A 42 6.04 -11.88 -7.38
CA LEU A 42 6.42 -12.77 -6.28
C LEU A 42 7.71 -13.53 -6.55
N ASN A 43 7.90 -14.01 -7.77
CA ASN A 43 9.14 -14.69 -8.18
C ASN A 43 10.33 -13.73 -8.06
N ALA A 44 10.22 -12.52 -8.61
CA ALA A 44 11.26 -11.50 -8.50
C ALA A 44 11.53 -11.12 -7.03
N TYR A 45 10.50 -10.97 -6.21
CA TYR A 45 10.64 -10.67 -4.79
C TYR A 45 11.34 -11.81 -4.03
N TYR A 46 10.94 -13.05 -4.30
CA TYR A 46 11.51 -14.22 -3.64
C TYR A 46 12.99 -14.38 -3.99
N GLU A 47 13.32 -14.37 -5.28
CA GLU A 47 14.68 -14.59 -5.77
C GLU A 47 15.65 -13.46 -5.43
N LEU A 48 15.23 -12.21 -5.64
CA LEU A 48 16.14 -11.07 -5.56
C LEU A 48 16.20 -10.46 -4.15
N VAL A 49 15.19 -10.67 -3.31
CA VAL A 49 15.13 -10.06 -1.97
C VAL A 49 15.16 -11.11 -0.87
N GLU A 50 14.29 -12.12 -0.97
CA GLU A 50 14.03 -13.00 0.17
C GLU A 50 15.04 -14.13 0.31
N ILE A 51 15.49 -14.75 -0.79
CA ILE A 51 16.60 -15.72 -0.73
C ILE A 51 17.87 -15.06 -0.16
N PRO A 52 18.32 -13.88 -0.65
CA PRO A 52 19.43 -13.15 -0.02
C PRO A 52 19.19 -12.84 1.45
N ARG A 53 17.95 -12.49 1.82
CA ARG A 53 17.57 -12.25 3.21
C ARG A 53 17.66 -13.51 4.06
N ILE A 54 17.15 -14.64 3.60
CA ILE A 54 17.15 -15.91 4.33
C ILE A 54 18.60 -16.38 4.54
N ASN A 55 19.43 -16.26 3.50
CA ASN A 55 20.84 -16.67 3.51
C ASN A 55 21.74 -15.73 4.32
N GLY A 56 21.25 -14.55 4.73
CA GLY A 56 22.01 -13.57 5.51
C GLY A 56 22.91 -12.67 4.67
N THR A 57 22.78 -12.69 3.35
CA THR A 57 23.57 -11.84 2.43
C THR A 57 22.93 -10.48 2.18
N LEU A 58 21.67 -10.28 2.60
CA LEU A 58 20.98 -8.99 2.56
C LEU A 58 20.80 -8.41 3.99
N PRO A 59 21.60 -7.39 4.38
CA PRO A 59 21.54 -6.78 5.70
C PRO A 59 20.16 -6.20 6.02
N GLU A 60 19.82 -6.11 7.32
CA GLU A 60 18.50 -5.64 7.74
C GLU A 60 18.19 -4.20 7.27
N GLY A 61 19.15 -3.29 7.36
CA GLY A 61 18.98 -1.91 6.91
C GLY A 61 18.66 -1.80 5.42
N GLU A 62 19.27 -2.65 4.60
CA GLU A 62 19.01 -2.74 3.17
C GLU A 62 17.67 -3.42 2.87
N TYR A 63 17.36 -4.52 3.55
CA TYR A 63 16.09 -5.23 3.42
C TYR A 63 14.87 -4.32 3.68
N ARG A 64 15.00 -3.33 4.57
CA ARG A 64 13.93 -2.34 4.84
C ARG A 64 13.57 -1.51 3.59
N GLN A 65 14.48 -1.33 2.64
CA GLN A 65 14.24 -0.59 1.39
C GLN A 65 13.32 -1.33 0.41
N LYS A 66 12.95 -2.59 0.67
CA LYS A 66 11.91 -3.29 -0.12
C LYS A 66 10.57 -2.53 -0.12
N GLY A 67 10.27 -1.80 0.97
CA GLY A 67 9.09 -0.94 1.04
C GLY A 67 9.16 0.20 0.01
N ASN A 68 10.32 0.83 -0.12
CA ASN A 68 10.56 1.89 -1.11
C ASN A 68 10.44 1.35 -2.54
N ALA A 69 10.99 0.16 -2.82
CA ALA A 69 10.83 -0.49 -4.12
C ALA A 69 9.35 -0.76 -4.44
N PHE A 70 8.56 -1.20 -3.45
CA PHE A 70 7.12 -1.43 -3.63
C PHE A 70 6.34 -0.12 -3.81
N ARG A 71 6.67 0.95 -3.06
CA ARG A 71 6.13 2.30 -3.28
C ARG A 71 6.37 2.77 -4.71
N ASP A 72 7.62 2.66 -5.18
CA ASP A 72 8.00 3.09 -6.52
C ASP A 72 7.28 2.28 -7.60
N PHE A 73 7.06 0.99 -7.35
CA PHE A 73 6.26 0.11 -8.20
C PHE A 73 4.78 0.51 -8.26
N ILE A 74 4.14 0.79 -7.11
CA ILE A 74 2.76 1.29 -7.08
C ILE A 74 2.65 2.62 -7.84
N SER A 75 3.59 3.53 -7.62
CA SER A 75 3.68 4.80 -8.36
C SER A 75 3.82 4.57 -9.87
N GLU A 76 4.63 3.58 -10.29
CA GLU A 76 4.78 3.22 -11.71
C GLU A 76 3.51 2.62 -12.30
N LEU A 77 2.82 1.73 -11.58
CA LEU A 77 1.53 1.16 -12.02
C LEU A 77 0.50 2.28 -12.28
N ILE A 78 0.37 3.23 -11.33
CA ILE A 78 -0.53 4.38 -11.48
C ILE A 78 -0.12 5.24 -12.68
N PHE A 79 1.17 5.53 -12.84
CA PHE A 79 1.67 6.35 -13.93
C PHE A 79 1.42 5.72 -15.30
N VAL A 80 1.71 4.43 -15.46
CA VAL A 80 1.47 3.71 -16.72
C VAL A 80 -0.03 3.62 -17.01
N ARG A 81 -0.84 3.21 -16.03
CA ARG A 81 -2.29 3.02 -16.22
C ARG A 81 -3.04 4.32 -16.50
N SER A 82 -2.54 5.45 -15.98
CA SER A 82 -3.06 6.79 -16.27
C SER A 82 -2.55 7.37 -17.59
N GLY A 83 -1.94 6.57 -18.48
CA GLY A 83 -1.42 7.08 -19.75
C GLY A 83 -0.29 8.09 -19.58
N SER A 84 0.55 7.92 -18.56
CA SER A 84 1.63 8.83 -18.17
C SER A 84 1.18 10.19 -17.63
N GLN A 85 -0.07 10.30 -17.14
CA GLN A 85 -0.61 11.56 -16.64
C GLN A 85 -0.28 11.80 -15.16
N TYR A 86 -0.41 10.78 -14.31
CA TYR A 86 -0.32 10.94 -12.86
C TYR A 86 0.92 10.25 -12.30
N ARG A 87 1.97 11.05 -12.05
CA ARG A 87 3.15 10.60 -11.29
C ARG A 87 2.99 10.97 -9.82
N LEU A 88 2.84 9.97 -8.95
CA LEU A 88 2.84 10.17 -7.50
C LEU A 88 4.25 9.96 -6.96
N MET A 89 4.68 10.81 -6.03
CA MET A 89 6.00 10.72 -5.40
C MET A 89 5.86 10.87 -3.90
N ASP A 90 6.85 10.41 -3.14
CA ASP A 90 6.89 10.70 -1.71
C ASP A 90 7.03 12.20 -1.46
N ARG A 91 6.42 12.67 -0.38
CA ARG A 91 6.43 14.10 -0.04
C ARG A 91 6.22 14.30 1.45
N ARG A 92 6.91 15.29 2.00
CA ARG A 92 6.55 15.85 3.30
C ARG A 92 5.40 16.83 3.14
N VAL A 93 4.28 16.56 3.81
CA VAL A 93 3.05 17.35 3.73
C VAL A 93 2.58 17.75 5.12
N ARG A 94 2.00 18.94 5.22
CA ARG A 94 1.44 19.44 6.47
C ARG A 94 0.04 18.88 6.71
N GLY A 95 -0.20 18.43 7.94
CA GLY A 95 -1.50 18.05 8.44
C GLY A 95 -2.07 19.07 9.43
N TYR A 96 -3.23 18.73 9.98
CA TYR A 96 -3.98 19.62 10.86
C TYR A 96 -3.34 19.72 12.24
N THR A 97 -3.02 18.57 12.83
CA THR A 97 -2.34 18.45 14.13
C THR A 97 -0.85 18.20 13.98
N GLU A 98 -0.45 17.32 13.05
CA GLU A 98 0.97 17.02 12.79
C GLU A 98 1.47 17.92 11.65
N GLN A 99 2.57 18.62 11.91
CA GLN A 99 3.13 19.58 10.95
C GLN A 99 3.82 18.89 9.78
N ASN A 100 4.32 17.68 9.99
CA ASN A 100 5.09 16.94 8.99
C ASN A 100 4.67 15.48 8.92
N HIS A 101 3.83 15.15 7.93
CA HIS A 101 3.64 13.77 7.49
C HIS A 101 4.57 13.47 6.33
N ASP A 102 5.39 12.44 6.46
CA ASP A 102 6.15 11.87 5.33
C ASP A 102 5.26 10.82 4.65
N VAL A 103 4.56 11.21 3.57
CA VAL A 103 3.68 10.29 2.83
C VAL A 103 4.42 9.61 1.69
N ASP A 104 4.11 8.34 1.45
CA ASP A 104 4.75 7.52 0.41
C ASP A 104 4.30 7.91 -1.01
N LEU A 105 3.06 8.37 -1.16
CA LEU A 105 2.47 8.78 -2.43
C LEU A 105 1.81 10.13 -2.27
N ALA A 106 2.12 11.09 -3.13
CA ALA A 106 1.46 12.37 -3.19
C ALA A 106 1.30 12.84 -4.65
N TYR A 107 0.13 13.38 -4.97
CA TYR A 107 -0.10 14.15 -6.20
C TYR A 107 -0.53 15.56 -5.82
N VAL A 108 0.26 16.54 -6.26
CA VAL A 108 0.07 17.97 -5.97
C VAL A 108 -0.09 18.72 -7.28
N ARG A 109 -1.11 19.56 -7.37
CA ARG A 109 -1.33 20.48 -8.50
C ARG A 109 -1.31 21.91 -7.96
N GLY A 110 -0.35 22.71 -8.41
CA GLY A 110 -0.06 24.01 -7.79
C GLY A 110 0.31 23.84 -6.32
N GLU A 111 -0.45 24.47 -5.43
CA GLU A 111 -0.29 24.36 -3.97
C GLU A 111 -1.27 23.36 -3.33
N THR A 112 -2.14 22.72 -4.12
CA THR A 112 -3.18 21.84 -3.60
C THR A 112 -2.73 20.38 -3.63
N LEU A 113 -2.73 19.74 -2.45
CA LEU A 113 -2.57 18.30 -2.32
C LEU A 113 -3.89 17.60 -2.70
N LEU A 114 -3.92 16.94 -3.86
CA LEU A 114 -5.13 16.29 -4.37
C LEU A 114 -5.23 14.84 -3.91
N VAL A 115 -4.11 14.12 -3.89
CA VAL A 115 -4.03 12.73 -3.42
C VAL A 115 -2.82 12.58 -2.51
N ALA A 116 -2.99 11.78 -1.46
CA ALA A 116 -1.94 11.29 -0.59
C ALA A 116 -2.11 9.79 -0.36
N GLY A 117 -1.07 9.08 0.06
CA GLY A 117 -1.19 7.68 0.37
C GLY A 117 0.04 7.03 0.97
N GLU A 118 -0.18 5.82 1.44
CA GLU A 118 0.77 5.02 2.21
C GLU A 118 0.98 3.66 1.56
N VAL A 119 2.24 3.21 1.49
CA VAL A 119 2.59 1.93 0.87
C VAL A 119 3.39 1.09 1.85
N LYS A 120 2.84 -0.07 2.23
CA LYS A 120 3.45 -0.91 3.26
C LYS A 120 3.67 -2.34 2.75
N MET A 121 4.91 -2.82 2.89
CA MET A 121 5.22 -4.25 2.80
C MET A 121 5.40 -4.83 4.20
N THR A 122 4.57 -5.80 4.57
CA THR A 122 4.55 -6.41 5.91
C THR A 122 4.94 -7.88 5.90
N GLY A 123 5.40 -8.36 7.06
CA GLY A 123 5.98 -9.69 7.21
C GLY A 123 7.45 -9.73 6.76
N SER A 124 8.19 -10.69 7.30
CA SER A 124 9.56 -10.98 6.85
C SER A 124 9.92 -12.43 7.15
N PRO A 125 10.75 -13.06 6.31
CA PRO A 125 11.17 -14.43 6.53
C PRO A 125 12.12 -14.49 7.74
N ALA A 126 12.48 -15.70 8.13
CA ALA A 126 13.62 -15.89 9.02
C ALA A 126 14.90 -15.33 8.36
N HIS A 127 15.83 -14.86 9.18
CA HIS A 127 17.08 -14.25 8.72
C HIS A 127 18.27 -14.81 9.48
N ARG A 128 19.23 -15.38 8.74
CA ARG A 128 20.49 -15.86 9.30
C ARG A 128 21.44 -14.69 9.56
N ARG A 129 21.92 -14.57 10.80
CA ARG A 129 22.97 -13.63 11.25
C ARG A 129 24.13 -14.43 11.83
N GLY A 130 25.11 -14.77 10.99
CA GLY A 130 26.18 -15.69 11.37
C GLY A 130 25.58 -17.00 11.89
N ASN A 131 25.83 -17.32 13.16
CA ASN A 131 25.35 -18.55 13.81
C ASN A 131 23.94 -18.44 14.42
N TYR A 132 23.32 -17.25 14.40
CA TYR A 132 21.98 -17.02 14.96
C TYR A 132 20.92 -16.91 13.86
N ILE A 133 19.73 -17.47 14.09
CA ILE A 133 18.58 -17.31 13.20
C ILE A 133 17.56 -16.39 13.88
N GLN A 134 17.42 -15.18 13.35
CA GLN A 134 16.31 -14.30 13.70
C GLN A 134 15.03 -14.92 13.17
N ARG A 135 14.05 -15.12 14.06
CA ARG A 135 12.76 -15.70 13.70
C ARG A 135 12.02 -14.84 12.68
N GLU A 136 11.24 -15.53 11.87
CA GLU A 136 10.26 -14.94 10.98
C GLU A 136 9.35 -13.94 11.72
N ARG A 137 8.98 -12.86 11.03
CA ARG A 137 8.08 -11.83 11.56
C ARG A 137 6.72 -11.97 10.88
N LYS A 138 5.69 -12.14 11.72
CA LYS A 138 4.29 -12.22 11.30
C LYS A 138 3.79 -10.86 10.83
N THR A 139 2.92 -10.84 9.82
CA THR A 139 2.23 -9.60 9.41
C THR A 139 1.40 -9.04 10.57
N GLN A 140 0.69 -9.90 11.30
CA GLN A 140 -0.20 -9.50 12.38
C GLN A 140 0.51 -8.77 13.53
N SER A 141 1.82 -9.01 13.73
CA SER A 141 2.59 -8.39 14.81
C SER A 141 2.72 -6.87 14.67
N ASP A 142 2.73 -6.35 13.44
CA ASP A 142 2.88 -4.90 13.19
C ASP A 142 1.61 -4.24 12.68
N LEU A 143 0.66 -5.04 12.19
CA LEU A 143 -0.46 -4.52 11.43
C LEU A 143 -1.25 -3.47 12.22
N ASP A 144 -1.58 -3.72 13.49
CA ASP A 144 -2.40 -2.79 14.27
C ASP A 144 -1.74 -1.43 14.47
N LYS A 145 -0.41 -1.41 14.65
CA LYS A 145 0.35 -0.15 14.72
C LYS A 145 0.27 0.59 13.37
N ARG A 146 0.52 -0.11 12.27
CA ARG A 146 0.52 0.50 10.92
C ARG A 146 -0.86 0.95 10.49
N LEU A 147 -1.92 0.21 10.82
CA LEU A 147 -3.29 0.64 10.56
C LEU A 147 -3.64 1.91 11.32
N LYS A 148 -3.20 2.06 12.58
CA LYS A 148 -3.42 3.30 13.34
C LYS A 148 -2.71 4.50 12.71
N GLU A 149 -1.46 4.33 12.28
CA GLU A 149 -0.68 5.32 11.56
C GLU A 149 -1.43 5.78 10.29
N VAL A 150 -1.81 4.84 9.42
CA VAL A 150 -2.52 5.15 8.17
C VAL A 150 -3.88 5.82 8.40
N LYS A 151 -4.62 5.42 9.44
CA LYS A 151 -5.89 6.08 9.81
C LYS A 151 -5.67 7.52 10.26
N PHE A 152 -4.68 7.72 11.14
CA PHE A 152 -4.39 9.04 11.69
C PHE A 152 -3.95 10.01 10.60
N THR A 153 -2.97 9.62 9.78
CA THR A 153 -2.47 10.45 8.67
C THR A 153 -3.59 10.81 7.69
N ALA A 154 -4.45 9.86 7.32
CA ALA A 154 -5.56 10.13 6.41
C ALA A 154 -6.52 11.21 6.93
N VAL A 155 -6.94 11.07 8.19
CA VAL A 155 -7.86 12.01 8.85
C VAL A 155 -7.21 13.37 9.03
N ASP A 156 -5.96 13.41 9.51
CA ASP A 156 -5.25 14.65 9.81
C ASP A 156 -4.99 15.49 8.56
N LEU A 157 -4.65 14.86 7.43
CA LEU A 157 -4.52 15.54 6.15
C LEU A 157 -5.87 16.02 5.62
N LYS A 158 -6.91 15.18 5.63
CA LYS A 158 -8.24 15.59 5.17
C LYS A 158 -8.78 16.77 5.99
N LEU A 159 -8.56 16.81 7.29
CA LEU A 159 -8.96 17.96 8.13
C LEU A 159 -8.22 19.25 7.74
N TYR A 160 -6.93 19.16 7.40
CA TYR A 160 -6.14 20.33 7.01
C TYR A 160 -6.58 20.92 5.66
N TYR A 161 -6.82 20.05 4.67
CA TYR A 161 -7.11 20.47 3.29
C TYR A 161 -8.60 20.63 2.99
N THR A 162 -9.51 20.15 3.85
CA THR A 162 -10.95 20.36 3.67
C THR A 162 -11.36 21.74 4.20
N PRO A 163 -11.89 22.65 3.36
CA PRO A 163 -12.36 23.94 3.85
C PRO A 163 -13.50 23.80 4.87
N ASN A 164 -13.48 24.60 5.93
CA ASN A 164 -14.53 24.59 6.98
C ASN A 164 -15.96 24.69 6.42
N ARG A 165 -16.15 25.47 5.34
CA ARG A 165 -17.44 25.58 4.64
C ARG A 165 -17.94 24.26 4.04
N THR A 166 -17.02 23.40 3.58
CA THR A 166 -17.34 22.08 3.02
C THR A 166 -17.71 21.13 4.15
N MET A 167 -16.98 21.15 5.27
CA MET A 167 -17.34 20.41 6.48
C MET A 167 -18.72 20.80 7.01
N ALA A 168 -18.99 22.10 7.12
CA ALA A 168 -20.29 22.60 7.57
C ALA A 168 -21.44 22.16 6.65
N LYS A 169 -21.23 22.15 5.32
CA LYS A 169 -22.22 21.64 4.35
C LYS A 169 -22.47 20.14 4.49
N ILE A 170 -21.43 19.34 4.73
CA ILE A 170 -21.56 17.88 4.89
C ILE A 170 -22.32 17.56 6.18
N VAL A 171 -21.95 18.21 7.29
CA VAL A 171 -22.60 17.99 8.60
C VAL A 171 -24.03 18.52 8.63
N SER A 172 -24.32 19.67 8.00
CA SER A 172 -25.67 20.26 8.02
C SER A 172 -26.71 19.53 7.16
N LYS A 173 -26.27 18.72 6.19
CA LYS A 173 -27.16 17.90 5.36
C LYS A 173 -27.70 16.66 6.09
N GLU A 174 -27.06 16.25 7.17
CA GLU A 174 -27.53 15.14 8.01
C GLU A 174 -28.12 15.67 9.30
N GLY A 175 -29.44 15.60 9.42
CA GLY A 175 -30.09 15.74 10.72
C GLY A 175 -29.48 14.74 11.72
N LEU A 176 -29.36 15.16 12.98
CA LEU A 176 -28.77 14.45 14.14
C LEU A 176 -29.49 13.13 14.55
N LEU A 177 -29.98 12.34 13.60
CA LEU A 177 -30.86 11.18 13.84
C LEU A 177 -30.33 9.93 13.13
N SER A 178 -29.19 9.41 13.57
CA SER A 178 -28.83 8.02 13.34
C SER A 178 -27.91 7.52 14.45
N THR A 179 -28.31 6.41 15.08
CA THR A 179 -27.51 5.65 16.06
C THR A 179 -26.49 4.71 15.40
N HIS A 180 -26.47 4.67 14.07
CA HIS A 180 -25.48 3.96 13.27
C HIS A 180 -24.56 4.98 12.61
N TYR A 181 -23.26 4.63 12.46
CA TYR A 181 -22.18 5.48 11.93
C TYR A 181 -22.70 6.60 11.02
N PRO A 182 -22.39 7.86 11.32
CA PRO A 182 -23.10 8.94 10.67
C PRO A 182 -22.64 9.02 9.20
N ALA A 183 -23.58 9.01 8.27
CA ALA A 183 -23.29 8.89 6.84
C ALA A 183 -22.44 10.07 6.30
N TRP A 184 -22.36 11.18 7.05
CA TRP A 184 -21.50 12.33 6.79
C TRP A 184 -20.04 11.92 6.82
N TRP A 185 -19.67 10.93 7.64
CA TRP A 185 -18.31 10.42 7.73
C TRP A 185 -17.91 9.76 6.42
N ASP A 186 -18.74 8.86 5.90
CA ASP A 186 -18.46 8.13 4.66
C ASP A 186 -18.46 9.09 3.46
N GLU A 187 -19.35 10.08 3.45
CA GLU A 187 -19.34 11.14 2.43
C GLU A 187 -18.09 12.01 2.53
N TRP A 188 -17.70 12.43 3.73
CA TRP A 188 -16.50 13.23 3.93
C TRP A 188 -15.25 12.49 3.50
N ILE A 189 -15.08 11.22 3.88
CA ILE A 189 -13.92 10.41 3.48
C ILE A 189 -13.84 10.28 1.96
N ARG A 190 -14.96 10.04 1.28
CA ARG A 190 -14.99 9.89 -0.19
C ARG A 190 -14.77 11.20 -0.95
N SER A 191 -15.32 12.31 -0.46
CA SER A 191 -15.39 13.57 -1.21
C SER A 191 -14.30 14.60 -0.84
N SER A 192 -13.65 14.47 0.31
CA SER A 192 -12.60 15.40 0.74
C SER A 192 -11.29 15.23 -0.02
N ILE A 193 -10.53 16.33 -0.11
CA ILE A 193 -9.13 16.31 -0.50
C ILE A 193 -8.22 16.34 0.76
N PRO A 194 -7.05 15.69 0.70
CA PRO A 194 -6.66 14.77 -0.36
C PRO A 194 -7.50 13.49 -0.36
N GLY A 195 -7.70 12.90 -1.54
CA GLY A 195 -8.07 11.49 -1.63
C GLY A 195 -6.94 10.68 -0.99
N PHE A 196 -7.26 9.82 -0.04
CA PHE A 196 -6.25 9.08 0.72
C PHE A 196 -6.30 7.59 0.42
N TYR A 197 -5.20 7.03 -0.05
CA TYR A 197 -5.12 5.64 -0.51
C TYR A 197 -4.05 4.87 0.27
N SER A 198 -4.24 3.57 0.47
CA SER A 198 -3.17 2.73 1.01
C SER A 198 -3.01 1.43 0.25
N PHE A 199 -1.76 1.02 0.07
CA PHE A 199 -1.38 -0.18 -0.68
C PHE A 199 -0.53 -1.11 0.18
N TRP A 200 -0.88 -2.39 0.20
CA TRP A 200 -0.35 -3.36 1.13
C TRP A 200 0.08 -4.63 0.41
N ALA A 201 1.34 -5.02 0.56
CA ALA A 201 1.80 -6.36 0.24
C ALA A 201 2.15 -7.09 1.54
N SER A 202 1.42 -8.15 1.87
CA SER A 202 1.50 -8.81 3.17
C SER A 202 1.90 -10.28 3.04
N ARG A 203 3.10 -10.59 3.53
CA ARG A 203 3.61 -11.95 3.61
C ARG A 203 3.05 -12.66 4.85
N LEU A 204 2.20 -13.65 4.64
CA LEU A 204 1.75 -14.54 5.70
C LEU A 204 2.92 -15.38 6.22
N ALA A 205 3.11 -15.36 7.53
CA ALA A 205 4.13 -16.17 8.18
C ALA A 205 3.84 -17.67 8.04
N SER A 206 4.91 -18.43 7.96
CA SER A 206 4.90 -19.88 7.88
C SER A 206 4.30 -20.44 9.17
N GLY A 207 3.19 -21.16 9.03
CA GLY A 207 2.57 -21.83 10.16
C GLY A 207 3.46 -22.90 10.77
N GLN A 208 3.10 -23.37 11.97
CA GLN A 208 3.70 -24.57 12.54
C GLN A 208 2.93 -25.79 12.07
N ARG A 209 3.64 -26.82 11.60
CA ARG A 209 3.06 -28.13 11.33
C ARG A 209 3.37 -29.07 12.49
N LYS A 210 2.33 -29.61 13.13
CA LYS A 210 2.45 -30.65 14.17
C LYS A 210 1.60 -31.84 13.75
N GLY A 211 2.23 -32.84 13.12
CA GLY A 211 1.53 -33.93 12.44
C GLY A 211 0.72 -33.41 11.24
N ASP A 212 -0.57 -33.72 11.20
CA ASP A 212 -1.49 -33.28 10.14
C ASP A 212 -2.12 -31.90 10.41
N LYS A 213 -1.93 -31.34 11.61
CA LYS A 213 -2.43 -30.00 11.94
C LYS A 213 -1.44 -28.92 11.50
N VAL A 214 -1.91 -28.02 10.64
CA VAL A 214 -1.22 -26.78 10.28
C VAL A 214 -1.84 -25.64 11.09
N THR A 215 -1.07 -25.08 12.01
CA THR A 215 -1.46 -23.87 12.74
C THR A 215 -0.89 -22.68 11.99
N ASN A 216 -1.74 -21.89 11.32
CA ASN A 216 -1.31 -20.67 10.66
C ASN A 216 -0.73 -19.69 11.69
N ALA A 217 0.41 -19.09 11.36
CA ALA A 217 1.06 -18.13 12.24
C ALA A 217 0.31 -16.81 12.30
N ASP A 218 -0.28 -16.39 11.17
CA ASP A 218 -1.21 -15.28 11.02
C ASP A 218 -2.66 -15.80 10.90
N ASN A 219 -3.66 -14.96 11.20
CA ASN A 219 -5.07 -15.22 10.89
C ASN A 219 -5.51 -14.42 9.65
N PRO A 220 -5.52 -15.02 8.44
CA PRO A 220 -5.75 -14.25 7.21
C PRO A 220 -7.11 -13.56 7.13
N ARG A 221 -8.18 -14.21 7.63
CA ARG A 221 -9.52 -13.61 7.67
C ARG A 221 -9.55 -12.34 8.53
N LEU A 222 -8.89 -12.37 9.69
CA LEU A 222 -8.77 -11.20 10.54
C LEU A 222 -7.95 -10.09 9.87
N LEU A 223 -6.92 -10.42 9.09
CA LEU A 223 -6.16 -9.42 8.33
C LEU A 223 -7.04 -8.75 7.27
N ILE A 224 -7.78 -9.55 6.48
CA ILE A 224 -8.70 -9.04 5.45
C ILE A 224 -9.77 -8.15 6.07
N GLU A 225 -10.41 -8.60 7.17
CA GLU A 225 -11.40 -7.79 7.91
C GLU A 225 -10.81 -6.45 8.39
N LYS A 226 -9.54 -6.45 8.84
CA LYS A 226 -8.87 -5.23 9.29
C LYS A 226 -8.56 -4.27 8.13
N PHE A 227 -8.18 -4.79 6.96
CA PHE A 227 -8.00 -3.97 5.76
C PHE A 227 -9.33 -3.42 5.23
N ASP A 228 -10.39 -4.23 5.26
CA ASP A 228 -11.74 -3.77 4.91
C ASP A 228 -12.17 -2.58 5.79
N LYS A 229 -12.01 -2.71 7.11
CA LYS A 229 -12.30 -1.63 8.07
C LYS A 229 -11.44 -0.37 7.87
N LEU A 230 -10.29 -0.47 7.19
CA LEU A 230 -9.46 0.69 6.89
C LEU A 230 -10.10 1.61 5.83
N ARG A 231 -11.01 1.08 4.99
CA ARG A 231 -11.79 1.88 4.02
C ARG A 231 -12.70 2.92 4.68
N LYS A 232 -12.98 2.78 5.98
CA LYS A 232 -13.64 3.84 6.75
C LYS A 232 -12.79 5.12 6.87
N TYR A 233 -11.52 5.09 6.52
CA TYR A 233 -10.61 6.23 6.64
C TYR A 233 -9.91 6.56 5.32
N ASN A 234 -9.99 5.68 4.34
CA ASN A 234 -9.26 5.73 3.08
C ASN A 234 -10.27 5.66 1.94
N ASN A 235 -10.01 6.38 0.85
CA ASN A 235 -10.82 6.33 -0.37
C ASN A 235 -10.84 4.91 -0.96
N ALA A 236 -9.67 4.27 -1.03
CA ALA A 236 -9.56 2.84 -1.32
C ALA A 236 -8.33 2.22 -0.64
N VAL A 237 -8.35 0.90 -0.50
CA VAL A 237 -7.27 0.10 0.10
C VAL A 237 -6.94 -1.03 -0.88
N GLY A 238 -5.72 -1.03 -1.40
CA GLY A 238 -5.19 -2.08 -2.27
C GLY A 238 -4.40 -3.09 -1.45
N VAL A 239 -4.74 -4.36 -1.54
CA VAL A 239 -4.19 -5.46 -0.73
C VAL A 239 -3.76 -6.59 -1.65
N PHE A 240 -2.54 -7.04 -1.42
CA PHE A 240 -2.02 -8.28 -1.96
C PHE A 240 -1.46 -9.12 -0.82
N MET A 241 -1.95 -10.34 -0.68
CA MET A 241 -1.49 -11.29 0.34
C MET A 241 -0.84 -12.48 -0.33
N PHE A 242 0.24 -12.96 0.26
CA PHE A 242 0.99 -14.10 -0.28
C PHE A 242 1.60 -14.92 0.84
N ARG A 243 1.96 -16.17 0.54
CA ARG A 243 2.58 -17.10 1.50
C ARG A 243 3.61 -17.99 0.83
N GLU A 244 4.45 -18.60 1.64
CA GLU A 244 5.35 -19.65 1.18
C GLU A 244 4.63 -20.98 1.00
N LYS A 245 4.79 -21.63 -0.16
CA LYS A 245 4.30 -22.97 -0.45
C LYS A 245 5.27 -23.69 -1.37
N GLY A 246 5.91 -24.74 -0.86
CA GLY A 246 6.84 -25.56 -1.65
C GLY A 246 8.10 -24.82 -2.10
N GLY A 247 8.66 -23.96 -1.23
CA GLY A 247 9.89 -23.21 -1.54
C GLY A 247 9.72 -22.06 -2.53
N LYS A 248 8.47 -21.57 -2.71
CA LYS A 248 8.15 -20.39 -3.50
C LYS A 248 7.03 -19.58 -2.87
N TYR A 249 6.93 -18.30 -3.23
CA TYR A 249 5.76 -17.51 -2.88
C TYR A 249 4.62 -17.73 -3.87
N VAL A 250 3.41 -17.80 -3.32
CA VAL A 250 2.17 -17.89 -4.07
C VAL A 250 1.16 -16.89 -3.51
N PRO A 251 0.29 -16.32 -4.35
CA PRO A 251 -0.82 -15.50 -3.89
C PRO A 251 -1.71 -16.24 -2.87
N PHE A 252 -2.41 -15.47 -2.04
CA PHE A 252 -3.32 -16.00 -1.04
C PHE A 252 -4.57 -15.12 -0.92
N GLY A 253 -5.75 -15.75 -0.86
CA GLY A 253 -6.99 -15.05 -0.55
C GLY A 253 -7.51 -14.16 -1.69
N GLU A 254 -7.10 -14.41 -2.92
CA GLU A 254 -7.42 -13.56 -4.08
C GLU A 254 -8.93 -13.41 -4.30
N GLU A 255 -9.71 -14.50 -4.21
CA GLU A 255 -11.16 -14.46 -4.36
C GLU A 255 -11.85 -13.59 -3.29
N GLU A 256 -11.39 -13.69 -2.03
CA GLU A 256 -11.94 -12.91 -0.92
C GLU A 256 -11.56 -11.42 -1.04
N ILE A 257 -10.31 -11.14 -1.37
CA ILE A 257 -9.81 -9.78 -1.63
C ILE A 257 -10.58 -9.13 -2.80
N LYS A 258 -10.78 -9.88 -3.89
CA LYS A 258 -11.53 -9.43 -5.07
C LYS A 258 -13.00 -9.23 -4.76
N GLY A 259 -13.64 -10.17 -4.05
CA GLY A 259 -15.04 -10.06 -3.63
C GLY A 259 -15.32 -8.85 -2.73
N LEU A 260 -14.31 -8.37 -1.99
CA LEU A 260 -14.41 -7.17 -1.17
C LEU A 260 -13.94 -5.88 -1.88
N ASN A 261 -13.53 -5.93 -3.15
CA ASN A 261 -12.90 -4.81 -3.87
C ASN A 261 -11.68 -4.24 -3.13
N LEU A 262 -10.85 -5.10 -2.56
CA LEU A 262 -9.60 -4.75 -1.90
C LEU A 262 -8.37 -4.99 -2.79
N GLY A 263 -8.53 -5.32 -4.08
CA GLY A 263 -7.40 -5.54 -4.98
C GLY A 263 -6.58 -4.28 -5.25
N ILE A 264 -5.28 -4.43 -5.52
CA ILE A 264 -4.40 -3.30 -5.89
C ILE A 264 -4.97 -2.57 -7.11
N ASP A 265 -5.41 -3.29 -8.14
CA ASP A 265 -5.97 -2.70 -9.35
C ASP A 265 -7.24 -1.88 -9.10
N ASN A 266 -8.13 -2.35 -8.21
CA ASN A 266 -9.34 -1.61 -7.85
C ASN A 266 -9.01 -0.28 -7.15
N ALA A 267 -8.01 -0.28 -6.26
CA ALA A 267 -7.58 0.92 -5.56
C ALA A 267 -6.90 1.92 -6.51
N ILE A 268 -6.14 1.43 -7.50
CA ILE A 268 -5.57 2.28 -8.56
C ILE A 268 -6.66 2.89 -9.43
N ASP A 269 -7.65 2.11 -9.87
CA ASP A 269 -8.79 2.63 -10.65
C ASP A 269 -9.55 3.73 -9.91
N ASP A 270 -9.81 3.51 -8.62
CA ASP A 270 -10.48 4.52 -7.81
C ASP A 270 -9.65 5.81 -7.71
N LEU A 271 -8.34 5.68 -7.49
CA LEU A 271 -7.42 6.81 -7.44
C LEU A 271 -7.40 7.61 -8.74
N ILE A 272 -7.30 6.93 -9.89
CA ILE A 272 -7.28 7.59 -11.20
C ILE A 272 -8.60 8.31 -11.44
N ARG A 273 -9.75 7.66 -11.21
CA ARG A 273 -11.07 8.30 -11.33
C ARG A 273 -11.22 9.50 -10.40
N PHE A 274 -10.72 9.40 -9.17
CA PHE A 274 -10.71 10.51 -8.23
C PHE A 274 -9.91 11.67 -8.80
N LEU A 275 -8.69 11.43 -9.29
CA LEU A 275 -7.86 12.46 -9.90
C LEU A 275 -8.52 13.09 -11.13
N ASP A 276 -9.08 12.28 -12.05
CA ASP A 276 -9.77 12.78 -13.25
C ASP A 276 -10.92 13.72 -12.89
N SER A 277 -11.71 13.36 -11.87
CA SER A 277 -12.84 14.16 -11.39
C SER A 277 -12.42 15.49 -10.75
N ARG A 278 -11.20 15.58 -10.22
CA ARG A 278 -10.68 16.79 -9.55
C ARG A 278 -9.85 17.65 -10.48
N VAL A 279 -9.04 17.05 -11.34
CA VAL A 279 -8.23 17.77 -12.32
C VAL A 279 -9.14 18.48 -13.32
N SER A 280 -10.26 17.88 -13.73
CA SER A 280 -11.23 18.54 -14.61
C SER A 280 -11.96 19.72 -13.95
N ALA A 281 -11.93 19.83 -12.62
CA ALA A 281 -12.60 20.90 -11.87
C ALA A 281 -11.70 22.13 -11.61
N PHE A 282 -10.43 22.08 -12.00
CA PHE A 282 -9.44 23.16 -11.89
C PHE A 282 -8.83 23.48 -13.25
#